data_AF-A0ABC9QIX9-F1
#
_entry.id   AF-A0ABC9QIX9-F1
#
_cell.length_a   1.000
_cell.length_b   1.000
_cell.length_c   1.000
_cell.angle_alpha   90.00
_cell.angle_beta   90.00
_cell.angle_gamma   90.00
#
_symmetry.space_group_name_H-M   'P 1'
#
loop_
_entity.id
_entity.type
_entity.pdbx_description
1 polymer ?
#
loop_
_entity_poly.entity_id
_entity_poly.type
_entity_poly.pdbx_seq_one_letter_code
_entity_poly.pdbx_strand_id
1 'polypeptide(L)'
;AHFGDKFGRKRMFMISILLMVIPTFTLAFIPNYESIGFLCIVLLVFIRICQGIAIGGELPGAWVFVYEHAPQGQKRTYLGILTASVVGGILLGSLVFLIMNKIYTQEELHEWAWRIPFFLGGIFGII
;
A
#
# COMPACT_ATOMS: atom_id res chain seq x y z
N ALA A 1 8.60 -11.81 -10.86
CA ALA A 1 9.45 -12.13 -12.03
C ALA A 1 8.74 -13.08 -13.00
N HIS A 2 8.52 -14.36 -12.65
CA HIS A 2 7.93 -15.37 -13.56
C HIS A 2 6.56 -14.99 -14.18
N PHE A 3 5.63 -14.44 -13.39
CA PHE A 3 4.33 -13.98 -13.93
C PHE A 3 4.42 -12.65 -14.71
N GLY A 4 5.37 -11.77 -14.37
CA GLY A 4 5.58 -10.48 -15.03
C GLY A 4 6.17 -10.62 -16.44
N ASP A 5 7.03 -11.61 -16.65
CA ASP A 5 7.62 -11.90 -17.96
C ASP A 5 6.64 -12.68 -18.88
N LYS A 6 5.68 -13.42 -18.31
CA LYS A 6 4.68 -14.20 -19.09
C LYS A 6 3.43 -13.42 -19.50
N PHE A 7 2.98 -12.45 -18.69
CA PHE A 7 1.69 -11.75 -18.89
C PHE A 7 1.82 -10.25 -19.25
N GLY A 8 3.06 -9.75 -19.39
CA GLY A 8 3.37 -8.38 -19.71
C GLY A 8 3.52 -7.51 -18.45
N ARG A 9 4.68 -6.84 -18.34
CA ARG A 9 5.10 -6.10 -17.13
C ARG A 9 4.13 -5.00 -16.72
N LYS A 10 3.55 -4.27 -17.68
CA LYS A 10 2.53 -3.22 -17.42
C LYS A 10 1.26 -3.79 -16.77
N ARG A 11 0.84 -5.00 -17.17
CA ARG A 11 -0.39 -5.62 -16.67
C ARG A 11 -0.21 -6.19 -15.28
N MET A 12 0.93 -6.82 -15.00
CA MET A 12 1.26 -7.25 -13.64
C MET A 12 1.45 -6.06 -12.69
N PHE A 13 2.01 -4.95 -13.16
CA PHE A 13 2.17 -3.74 -12.36
C PHE A 13 0.81 -3.16 -11.92
N MET A 14 -0.17 -3.04 -12.84
CA MET A 14 -1.52 -2.62 -12.48
C MET A 14 -2.24 -3.60 -11.54
N ILE A 15 -2.09 -4.92 -11.75
CA ILE A 15 -2.68 -5.94 -10.86
C ILE A 15 -2.08 -5.83 -9.47
N SER A 16 -0.77 -5.62 -9.34
CA SER A 16 -0.12 -5.41 -8.05
C SER A 16 -0.65 -4.17 -7.32
N ILE A 17 -0.79 -3.04 -8.02
CA ILE A 17 -1.36 -1.82 -7.43
C ILE A 17 -2.79 -2.07 -6.94
N LEU A 18 -3.65 -2.68 -7.76
CA LEU A 18 -5.02 -3.00 -7.36
C LEU A 18 -5.07 -3.97 -6.16
N LEU A 19 -4.17 -4.95 -6.13
CA LEU A 19 -4.03 -5.93 -5.05
C LEU A 19 -3.49 -5.30 -3.75
N MET A 20 -2.84 -4.13 -3.82
CA MET A 20 -2.45 -3.35 -2.64
C MET A 20 -3.59 -2.42 -2.18
N VAL A 21 -4.24 -1.73 -3.11
CA VAL A 21 -5.20 -0.66 -2.81
C VAL A 21 -6.55 -1.19 -2.34
N ILE A 22 -7.11 -2.19 -3.02
CA ILE A 22 -8.43 -2.76 -2.68
C ILE A 22 -8.43 -3.33 -1.25
N PRO A 23 -7.45 -4.14 -0.82
CA PRO A 23 -7.45 -4.64 0.55
C PRO A 23 -7.19 -3.54 1.59
N THR A 24 -6.39 -2.52 1.26
CA THR A 24 -6.15 -1.37 2.15
C THR A 24 -7.43 -0.57 2.40
N PHE A 25 -8.19 -0.32 1.33
CA PHE A 25 -9.50 0.34 1.45
C PHE A 25 -10.49 -0.53 2.24
N THR A 26 -10.47 -1.85 2.03
CA THR A 26 -11.35 -2.79 2.73
C THR A 26 -11.11 -2.81 4.25
N LEU A 27 -9.87 -2.58 4.71
CA LEU A 27 -9.55 -2.47 6.15
C LEU A 27 -10.33 -1.35 6.84
N ALA A 28 -10.62 -0.25 6.16
CA ALA A 28 -11.36 0.86 6.75
C ALA A 28 -12.81 0.47 7.14
N PHE A 29 -13.38 -0.52 6.46
CA PHE A 29 -14.77 -0.96 6.65
C PHE A 29 -14.91 -2.25 7.47
N ILE A 30 -13.81 -2.90 7.87
CA ILE A 30 -13.89 -4.16 8.62
C ILE A 30 -14.63 -3.95 9.95
N PRO A 31 -15.66 -4.75 10.27
CA PRO A 31 -16.35 -4.68 11.56
C PRO A 31 -15.41 -5.02 12.72
N ASN A 32 -15.68 -4.46 13.90
CA ASN A 32 -14.91 -4.74 15.10
C ASN A 32 -15.05 -6.23 15.51
N TYR A 33 -14.11 -6.71 16.32
CA TYR A 33 -14.12 -8.08 16.82
C TYR A 33 -15.43 -8.42 17.54
N GLU A 34 -16.05 -7.46 18.22
CA GLU A 34 -17.35 -7.65 18.88
C GLU A 34 -18.48 -8.05 17.92
N SER A 35 -18.43 -7.62 16.66
CA SER A 35 -19.49 -7.88 15.68
C SER A 35 -19.35 -9.23 14.96
N ILE A 36 -18.11 -9.63 14.63
CA ILE A 36 -17.86 -10.81 13.77
C ILE A 36 -16.89 -11.83 14.39
N GLY A 37 -16.45 -11.61 15.63
CA GLY A 37 -15.60 -12.52 16.40
C GLY A 37 -14.31 -12.90 15.68
N PHE A 38 -13.96 -14.18 15.76
CA PHE A 38 -12.73 -14.75 15.18
C PHE A 38 -12.58 -14.48 13.67
N LEU A 39 -13.69 -14.30 12.94
CA LEU A 39 -13.67 -13.99 11.51
C LEU A 39 -12.94 -12.66 11.22
N CYS A 40 -12.97 -11.69 12.14
CA CYS A 40 -12.21 -10.45 12.04
C CYS A 40 -10.71 -10.73 11.89
N ILE A 41 -10.15 -11.59 12.75
CA ILE A 41 -8.72 -11.93 12.75
C ILE A 41 -8.35 -12.64 11.44
N VAL A 42 -9.16 -13.61 11.01
CA VAL A 42 -8.94 -14.35 9.76
C VAL A 42 -8.94 -13.40 8.55
N LEU A 43 -9.91 -12.49 8.47
CA LEU A 43 -10.00 -11.51 7.38
C LEU A 43 -8.83 -10.53 7.39
N LEU A 44 -8.44 -10.02 8.56
CA LEU A 44 -7.28 -9.14 8.71
C LEU A 44 -6.00 -9.83 8.24
N VAL A 45 -5.77 -11.09 8.65
CA VAL A 45 -4.61 -11.88 8.23
C VAL A 45 -4.65 -12.12 6.73
N PHE A 46 -5.80 -12.49 6.18
CA PHE A 46 -5.97 -12.71 4.74
C PHE A 46 -5.63 -11.45 3.93
N ILE A 47 -6.16 -10.29 4.34
CA ILE A 47 -5.84 -9.00 3.72
C ILE A 47 -4.34 -8.71 3.78
N ARG A 48 -3.69 -8.96 4.91
CA ARG A 48 -2.25 -8.74 5.07
C ARG A 48 -1.42 -9.64 4.17
N ILE A 49 -1.84 -10.89 3.98
CA ILE A 49 -1.19 -11.81 3.04
C ILE A 49 -1.34 -11.29 1.60
N CYS A 50 -2.53 -10.86 1.19
CA CYS A 50 -2.76 -10.27 -0.13
C CYS A 50 -1.88 -9.03 -0.38
N GLN A 51 -1.81 -8.11 0.58
CA GLN A 51 -0.94 -6.93 0.51
C GLN A 51 0.54 -7.31 0.45
N GLY A 52 0.98 -8.29 1.23
CA GLY A 52 2.37 -8.76 1.21
C GLY A 52 2.77 -9.35 -0.15
N ILE A 53 1.88 -10.12 -0.77
CA ILE A 53 2.08 -10.66 -2.13
C ILE A 53 2.16 -9.53 -3.16
N ALA A 54 1.30 -8.51 -3.04
CA ALA A 54 1.30 -7.35 -3.93
C ALA A 54 2.65 -6.61 -3.87
N ILE A 55 3.06 -6.20 -2.66
CA ILE A 55 4.29 -5.44 -2.39
C ILE A 55 5.53 -6.22 -2.84
N GLY A 56 5.59 -7.53 -2.57
CA GLY A 56 6.74 -8.38 -2.91
C GLY A 56 7.01 -8.49 -4.41
N GLY A 57 5.97 -8.33 -5.25
CA GLY A 57 6.11 -8.33 -6.71
C GLY A 57 6.29 -6.93 -7.31
N GLU A 58 5.65 -5.92 -6.71
CA GLU A 58 5.54 -4.58 -7.26
C GLU A 58 6.86 -3.80 -7.22
N LEU A 59 7.49 -3.72 -6.04
CA LEU A 59 8.70 -2.92 -5.82
C LEU A 59 9.87 -3.38 -6.69
N PRO A 60 10.24 -4.68 -6.71
CA PRO A 60 11.29 -5.16 -7.61
C PRO A 60 10.92 -5.00 -9.08
N GLY A 61 9.65 -5.19 -9.44
CA GLY A 61 9.15 -5.00 -10.81
C GLY A 61 9.29 -3.55 -11.28
N ALA A 62 8.95 -2.59 -10.42
CA ALA A 62 9.06 -1.16 -10.70
C ALA A 62 10.52 -0.72 -10.90
N TRP A 63 11.44 -1.20 -10.04
CA TRP A 63 12.87 -0.90 -10.21
C TRP A 63 13.42 -1.42 -11.54
N VAL A 64 13.11 -2.67 -11.91
CA VAL A 64 13.56 -3.22 -13.19
C VAL A 64 12.93 -2.45 -14.35
N PHE A 65 11.63 -2.15 -14.28
CA PHE A 65 10.93 -1.40 -15.32
C PHE A 65 11.56 -0.02 -15.55
N VAL A 66 11.80 0.75 -14.49
CA VAL A 66 12.44 2.06 -14.58
C VAL A 66 13.87 1.95 -15.10
N TYR A 67 14.63 0.94 -14.66
CA TYR A 67 16.00 0.74 -15.12
C TYR A 67 16.10 0.44 -16.63
N GLU A 68 15.11 -0.27 -17.17
CA GLU A 68 15.04 -0.60 -18.60
C GLU A 68 14.59 0.57 -19.47
N HIS A 69 13.71 1.44 -18.96
CA HIS A 69 13.16 2.56 -19.72
C HIS A 69 13.91 3.88 -19.49
N ALA A 70 14.79 3.96 -18.49
CA ALA A 70 15.55 5.16 -18.19
C ALA A 70 16.63 5.45 -19.26
N PRO A 71 16.85 6.72 -19.63
CA PRO A 71 17.91 7.13 -20.56
C PRO A 71 19.30 6.65 -20.11
N GLN A 72 20.16 6.32 -21.08
CA GLN A 72 21.55 5.97 -20.79
C GLN A 72 22.25 7.12 -20.02
N GLY A 73 23.01 6.76 -18.99
CA GLY A 73 23.68 7.73 -18.10
C GLY A 73 22.82 8.30 -16.96
N GLN A 74 21.49 8.22 -17.03
CA GLN A 74 20.59 8.80 -16.01
C GLN A 74 19.89 7.76 -15.12
N LYS A 75 20.12 6.46 -15.34
CA LYS A 75 19.44 5.36 -14.62
C LYS A 75 19.48 5.48 -13.10
N ARG A 76 20.61 5.92 -12.53
CA ARG A 76 20.78 6.12 -11.08
C ARG A 76 19.83 7.20 -10.55
N THR A 77 19.67 8.29 -11.29
CA THR A 77 18.78 9.39 -10.92
C THR A 77 17.33 8.95 -10.93
N TYR A 78 16.87 8.26 -11.98
CA TYR A 78 15.49 7.77 -12.06
C TYR A 78 15.18 6.71 -10.99
N LEU A 79 16.10 5.78 -10.72
CA LEU A 79 15.94 4.83 -9.61
C LEU A 79 15.94 5.53 -8.25
N GLY A 80 16.78 6.56 -8.08
CA GLY A 80 16.82 7.40 -6.89
C GLY A 80 15.50 8.13 -6.66
N ILE A 81 14.94 8.75 -7.71
CA ILE A 81 13.62 9.40 -7.67
C ILE A 81 12.53 8.40 -7.31
N LEU A 82 12.49 7.22 -7.94
CA LEU A 82 11.52 6.18 -7.62
C LEU A 82 11.58 5.79 -6.14
N THR A 83 12.79 5.55 -5.63
CA THR A 83 12.98 5.17 -4.22
C THR A 83 12.63 6.31 -3.26
N ALA A 84 12.99 7.55 -3.62
CA ALA A 84 12.63 8.74 -2.87
C ALA A 84 11.11 8.93 -2.82
N SER A 85 10.39 8.65 -3.90
CA SER A 85 8.92 8.68 -3.93
C SER A 85 8.29 7.65 -2.99
N VAL A 86 8.84 6.44 -2.91
CA VAL A 86 8.38 5.40 -1.97
C VAL A 86 8.58 5.87 -0.52
N VAL A 87 9.77 6.35 -0.18
CA VAL A 87 10.06 6.87 1.17
C VAL A 87 9.22 8.11 1.48
N GLY A 88 9.01 8.98 0.50
CA GLY A 88 8.12 10.14 0.61
C GLY A 88 6.68 9.75 0.94
N GLY A 89 6.16 8.70 0.31
CA GLY A 89 4.84 8.14 0.64
C GLY A 89 4.75 7.62 2.08
N ILE A 90 5.78 6.91 2.56
CA ILE A 90 5.85 6.43 3.94
C ILE A 90 5.88 7.61 4.93
N LEU A 91 6.62 8.67 4.59
CA LEU A 91 6.70 9.88 5.39
C LEU A 91 5.36 10.62 5.43
N LEU A 92 4.66 10.73 4.31
CA LEU A 92 3.29 11.28 4.27
C LEU A 92 2.33 10.47 5.15
N GLY A 93 2.38 9.14 5.10
CA GLY A 93 1.58 8.28 5.98
C GLY A 93 1.88 8.53 7.47
N SER A 94 3.16 8.69 7.81
CA SER A 94 3.60 9.03 9.16
C SER A 94 3.11 10.41 9.61
N LEU A 95 3.10 11.40 8.72
CA LEU A 95 2.58 12.74 9.01
C LEU A 95 1.07 12.71 9.27
N VAL A 96 0.30 11.97 8.46
CA VAL A 96 -1.15 11.80 8.69
C VAL A 96 -1.38 11.18 10.06
N PHE A 97 -0.63 10.14 10.42
CA PHE A 97 -0.74 9.50 11.74
C PHE A 97 -0.39 10.45 12.89
N LEU A 98 0.63 11.30 12.71
CA LEU A 98 1.03 12.31 13.69
C LEU A 98 -0.06 13.37 13.89
N ILE A 99 -0.68 13.84 12.81
CA ILE A 99 -1.82 14.78 12.88
C ILE A 99 -2.98 14.15 13.64
N MET A 100 -3.29 12.89 13.38
CA MET A 100 -4.37 12.19 14.08
C MET A 100 -4.11 12.06 15.58
N ASN A 101 -2.88 11.71 15.98
CA ASN A 101 -2.51 11.64 17.41
C ASN A 101 -2.61 13.00 18.12
N LYS A 102 -2.59 14.12 17.38
CA LYS A 102 -2.78 15.46 17.93
C LYS A 102 -4.25 15.86 18.05
N ILE A 103 -5.11 15.34 17.18
CA ILE A 103 -6.53 15.70 17.11
C ILE A 103 -7.38 14.78 18.00
N TYR A 104 -7.08 13.49 18.01
CA TYR A 104 -7.86 12.48 18.72
C TYR A 104 -7.16 12.02 20.00
N THR A 105 -7.96 11.64 20.99
CA THR A 105 -7.45 10.95 22.19
C THR A 105 -6.99 9.53 21.83
N GLN A 106 -6.17 8.92 22.70
CA GLN A 106 -5.70 7.54 22.47
C GLN A 106 -6.87 6.54 22.41
N GLU A 107 -7.92 6.75 23.21
CA GLU A 107 -9.12 5.91 23.22
C GLU A 107 -9.86 5.97 21.87
N GLU A 108 -10.13 7.18 21.37
CA GLU A 108 -10.77 7.38 20.06
C GLU A 108 -9.91 6.85 18.90
N LEU A 109 -8.58 6.98 19.02
CA LEU A 109 -7.63 6.45 18.04
C LEU A 109 -7.76 4.94 17.89
N HIS A 110 -7.87 4.22 19.01
CA HIS A 110 -7.98 2.77 19.04
C HIS A 110 -9.39 2.27 18.68
N GLU A 111 -10.44 3.00 19.03
CA GLU A 111 -11.82 2.60 18.71
C GLU A 111 -12.14 2.72 17.21
N TRP A 112 -11.89 3.88 16.61
CA TRP A 112 -12.41 4.17 15.27
C TRP A 112 -11.48 5.02 14.40
N ALA A 113 -10.74 5.98 14.98
CA ALA A 113 -10.05 6.96 14.15
C ALA A 113 -8.92 6.32 13.32
N TRP A 114 -8.34 5.19 13.76
CA TRP A 114 -7.38 4.39 12.97
C TRP A 114 -7.87 4.01 11.57
N ARG A 115 -9.18 4.03 11.29
CA ARG A 115 -9.78 3.76 9.97
C ARG A 115 -9.55 4.89 8.96
N ILE A 116 -9.46 6.14 9.42
CA ILE A 116 -9.27 7.34 8.58
C ILE A 116 -8.04 7.23 7.65
N PRO A 117 -6.83 6.86 8.13
CA PRO A 117 -5.65 6.79 7.28
C PRO A 117 -5.74 5.66 6.26
N PHE A 118 -6.40 4.56 6.59
CA PHE A 118 -6.69 3.48 5.63
C PHE A 118 -7.68 3.94 4.54
N PHE A 119 -8.70 4.71 4.91
CA PHE A 119 -9.66 5.28 3.96
C PHE A 119 -8.98 6.29 3.02
N LEU A 120 -8.21 7.22 3.57
CA LEU A 120 -7.44 8.20 2.79
C LEU A 120 -6.44 7.50 1.87
N GLY A 121 -5.64 6.57 2.40
CA GLY A 121 -4.66 5.81 1.63
C GLY A 121 -5.31 5.00 0.50
N GLY A 122 -6.50 4.42 0.75
CA GLY A 122 -7.28 3.74 -0.27
C GLY A 122 -7.72 4.67 -1.40
N ILE A 123 -8.25 5.86 -1.09
CA ILE A 123 -8.65 6.85 -2.12
C ILE A 123 -7.44 7.28 -2.95
N PHE A 124 -6.34 7.66 -2.30
CA PHE A 124 -5.11 8.06 -2.98
C PHE A 124 -4.53 6.94 -3.86
N GLY A 125 -4.73 5.68 -3.49
CA GLY A 125 -4.27 4.54 -4.29
C GLY A 125 -5.16 4.22 -5.49
N ILE A 126 -6.44 4.62 -5.47
CA ILE A 126 -7.38 4.39 -6.59
C ILE A 126 -7.21 5.45 -7.68
N ILE A 127 -6.88 6.69 -7.29
CA ILE A 127 -6.67 7.85 -8.18
C ILE A 127 -5.30 7.77 -8.86
#